data_AF-A0A3P6G2A9-F1
#
_entry.id   AF-A0A3P6G2A9-F1
#
_cell.length_a   1.000
_cell.length_b   1.000
_cell.length_c   1.000
_cell.angle_alpha   90.00
_cell.angle_beta   90.00
_cell.angle_gamma   90.00
#
_symmetry.space_group_name_H-M   'P 1'
#
loop_
_entity.id
_entity.type
_entity.pdbx_description
1 polymer ?
#
loop_
_entity_poly.entity_id
_entity_poly.type
_entity_poly.pdbx_seq_one_letter_code
_entity_poly.pdbx_strand_id
1 'polypeptide(L)' 'DRTNDNTYAFQRFRVFQTASVKAEWNPVKTLPVLSGTGKATCVKFGPDPKYVAVGSMDRNLRICGLPSDDSTEDSAQDS' A
#
# COMPACT_ATOMS: atom_id res chain seq x y z
N ASP A 1 33.65 8.16 -9.21
CA ASP A 1 32.53 7.24 -9.00
C ASP A 1 31.26 8.00 -8.65
N ARG A 2 30.33 8.09 -9.60
CA ARG A 2 28.96 8.53 -9.32
C ARG A 2 28.21 7.30 -8.83
N THR A 3 28.19 7.08 -7.52
CA THR A 3 27.29 6.12 -6.90
C THR A 3 25.87 6.61 -7.21
N ASN A 4 25.23 5.96 -8.18
CA ASN A 4 23.81 6.13 -8.45
C ASN A 4 23.07 5.66 -7.21
N ASP A 5 22.87 6.56 -6.26
CA ASP A 5 21.90 6.40 -5.18
C ASP A 5 20.49 6.46 -5.78
N ASN A 6 20.17 5.46 -6.60
CA ASN A 6 18.83 5.04 -6.88
C ASN A 6 18.42 4.04 -5.79
N THR A 7 18.73 4.30 -4.51
CA THR A 7 18.04 3.62 -3.42
C THR A 7 16.58 3.98 -3.60
N TYR A 8 15.81 3.08 -4.20
CA TYR A 8 14.41 3.29 -4.49
C TYR A 8 13.73 3.68 -3.19
N ALA A 9 13.38 4.96 -3.08
CA ALA A 9 12.81 5.53 -1.87
C ALA A 9 11.65 4.65 -1.40
N PHE A 10 11.52 4.50 -0.08
CA PHE A 10 10.41 3.80 0.56
C PHE A 10 9.07 4.20 -0.06
N GLN A 11 8.49 3.33 -0.89
CA GLN A 11 7.24 3.60 -1.58
C GLN A 11 6.05 3.27 -0.69
N ARG A 12 5.30 4.31 -0.30
CA ARG A 12 4.03 4.19 0.43
C ARG A 12 2.87 4.38 -0.55
N PHE A 13 2.02 3.37 -0.65
CA PHE A 13 0.76 3.50 -1.39
C PHE A 13 -0.32 3.98 -0.43
N ARG A 14 -1.01 5.07 -0.80
CA ARG A 14 -2.12 5.63 -0.04
C ARG A 14 -3.41 5.47 -0.82
N VAL A 15 -4.43 4.99 -0.13
CA VAL A 15 -5.81 4.91 -0.63
C VAL A 15 -6.56 6.11 -0.11
N PHE A 16 -7.27 6.78 -1.01
CA PHE A 16 -8.12 7.92 -0.71
C PHE A 16 -9.54 7.59 -1.13
N GLN A 17 -10.50 7.97 -0.29
CA GLN A 17 -11.91 7.94 -0.62
C GLN A 17 -12.39 9.38 -0.59
N THR A 18 -12.97 9.86 -1.68
CA THR A 18 -13.52 11.21 -1.75
C THR A 18 -14.83 11.21 -2.54
N ALA A 19 -15.76 12.06 -2.10
CA ALA A 19 -16.99 12.35 -2.85
C ALA A 19 -16.75 13.38 -3.97
N SER A 20 -15.64 14.13 -3.92
CA SER A 20 -15.35 15.20 -4.87
C SER A 20 -13.85 15.46 -4.99
N VAL A 21 -13.39 15.70 -6.22
CA VAL A 21 -11.99 16.08 -6.47
C VAL A 21 -11.60 17.42 -5.86
N LYS A 22 -12.58 18.27 -5.51
CA LYS A 22 -12.36 19.58 -4.88
C LYS A 22 -12.35 19.54 -3.34
N ALA A 23 -12.70 18.39 -2.74
CA ALA A 23 -12.69 18.24 -1.29
C ALA A 23 -11.26 18.07 -0.75
N GLU A 24 -11.10 18.06 0.57
CA GLU A 24 -9.84 17.68 1.20
C GLU A 24 -9.60 16.17 1.07
N TRP A 25 -8.37 15.78 0.74
CA TRP A 25 -8.00 14.39 0.49
C TRP A 25 -7.26 13.80 1.69
N ASN A 26 -8.01 13.17 2.58
CA ASN A 26 -7.45 12.44 3.71
C ASN A 26 -7.25 10.96 3.35
N PRO A 27 -6.07 10.37 3.61
CA PRO A 27 -5.83 8.97 3.30
C PRO A 27 -6.66 8.08 4.23
N VAL A 28 -7.47 7.19 3.64
CA VAL A 28 -8.25 6.20 4.40
C VAL A 28 -7.43 4.97 4.75
N LYS A 29 -6.40 4.68 3.96
CA LYS A 29 -5.48 3.57 4.23
C LYS A 29 -4.09 3.84 3.67
N THR A 30 -3.07 3.45 4.43
CA THR A 30 -1.69 3.39 3.94
C THR A 30 -1.27 1.93 3.87
N LEU A 31 -0.92 1.45 2.69
CA LEU A 31 -0.44 0.09 2.49
C LEU A 31 1.04 0.00 2.90
N PRO A 32 1.49 -1.18 3.38
CA PRO A 32 2.86 -1.37 3.83
C PRO A 32 3.86 -0.98 2.75
N VAL A 33 4.99 -0.46 3.23
CA VAL A 33 6.06 0.02 2.37
C VAL A 33 6.68 -1.15 1.63
N LEU A 34 6.71 -1.07 0.31
CA LEU A 34 7.39 -2.06 -0.52
C LEU A 34 8.85 -1.61 -0.69
N SER A 35 9.67 -1.89 0.32
CA SER A 35 11.11 -1.61 0.25
C SER A 35 11.79 -2.54 -0.76
N GLY A 36 12.76 -2.03 -1.52
CA GLY A 36 13.54 -2.82 -2.46
C GLY A 36 12.80 -3.26 -3.74
N THR A 37 11.55 -2.84 -3.94
CA THR A 37 10.74 -3.33 -5.07
C THR A 37 10.86 -2.50 -6.35
N GLY A 38 11.65 -1.43 -6.36
CA GLY A 38 11.72 -0.51 -7.50
C GLY A 38 10.53 0.45 -7.59
N LYS A 39 10.44 1.19 -8.71
CA LYS A 39 9.33 2.12 -8.96
C LYS A 39 8.06 1.37 -9.38
N ALA A 40 6.93 1.66 -8.74
CA ALA A 40 5.61 1.25 -9.22
C ALA A 40 5.33 1.85 -10.60
N THR A 41 4.85 1.01 -11.51
CA THR A 41 4.56 1.37 -12.90
C THR A 41 3.08 1.35 -13.21
N CYS A 42 2.29 0.57 -12.47
CA CYS A 42 0.84 0.50 -12.63
C CYS A 42 0.13 0.11 -11.32
N VAL A 43 -1.13 0.53 -11.21
CA VAL A 43 -2.01 0.24 -10.07
C VAL A 43 -3.41 -0.06 -10.58
N LYS A 44 -4.08 -1.09 -10.04
CA LYS A 44 -5.47 -1.44 -10.38
C LYS A 44 -6.24 -1.95 -9.17
N PHE A 45 -7.44 -1.41 -8.93
CA PHE A 45 -8.37 -1.97 -7.95
C PHE A 45 -9.00 -3.27 -8.45
N GLY A 46 -9.22 -4.20 -7.53
CA GLY A 46 -10.10 -5.35 -7.74
C GLY A 46 -11.57 -4.93 -7.89
N PRO A 47 -12.45 -5.86 -8.30
CA PRO A 47 -13.89 -5.57 -8.48
C PRO A 47 -14.62 -5.20 -7.17
N ASP A 48 -14.11 -5.61 -6.02
CA ASP A 48 -14.75 -5.54 -4.70
C ASP A 48 -14.10 -4.53 -3.72
N PRO A 49 -13.47 -3.46 -4.23
CA PRO A 49 -12.46 -2.60 -3.58
C PRO A 49 -11.58 -3.14 -2.43
N LYS A 50 -11.50 -4.45 -2.19
CA LYS A 50 -10.73 -5.02 -1.06
C LYS A 50 -9.25 -5.14 -1.36
N TYR A 51 -8.92 -5.27 -2.64
CA TYR A 51 -7.56 -5.54 -3.12
C TYR A 51 -7.13 -4.54 -4.20
N VAL A 52 -5.84 -4.30 -4.23
CA VAL A 52 -5.15 -3.48 -5.23
C VAL A 52 -3.96 -4.27 -5.75
N ALA A 53 -3.85 -4.39 -7.07
CA ALA A 53 -2.66 -4.90 -7.73
C ALA A 53 -1.70 -3.76 -8.04
N VAL A 54 -0.42 -3.93 -7.70
CA VAL A 54 0.67 -3.00 -7.99
C VAL A 54 1.74 -3.71 -8.80
N GLY A 55 1.99 -3.22 -10.02
CA GLY A 55 3.14 -3.66 -10.83
C GLY A 55 4.34 -2.77 -10.58
N SER A 56 5.54 -3.35 -10.56
CA SER A 56 6.78 -2.63 -10.29
C SER A 56 7.93 -2.99 -11.23
N MET A 57 8.94 -2.13 -11.28
CA MET A 57 10.14 -2.29 -12.12
C MET A 57 11.00 -3.52 -11.75
N ASP A 58 10.84 -4.07 -10.55
CA ASP A 58 11.48 -5.33 -10.17
C ASP A 58 10.88 -6.56 -10.87
N ARG A 59 10.00 -6.34 -11.86
CA ARG A 59 9.29 -7.35 -12.64
C ARG A 59 8.38 -8.25 -11.80
N ASN A 60 7.98 -7.78 -10.62
CA ASN A 60 7.00 -8.45 -9.78
C ASN A 60 5.70 -7.64 -9.71
N LEU A 61 4.61 -8.38 -9.56
CA LEU A 61 3.30 -7.84 -9.25
C LEU A 61 2.94 -8.21 -7.81
N ARG A 62 2.39 -7.26 -7.06
CA ARG A 62 1.99 -7.46 -5.66
C ARG A 62 0.53 -7.14 -5.48
N ILE A 63 -0.14 -7.95 -4.68
CA ILE A 63 -1.53 -7.73 -4.29
C ILE A 63 -1.54 -7.19 -2.87
N CYS A 64 -2.12 -6.02 -2.69
CA CYS A 64 -2.22 -5.32 -1.41
C CYS A 64 -3.70 -5.14 -1.06
N GLY A 65 -4.13 -5.55 0.12
CA GLY A 65 -5.55 -5.55 0.51
C GLY A 65 -5.76 -6.11 1.91
N LEU A 66 -6.99 -6.12 2.41
CA LEU A 66 -7.32 -6.77 3.69
C LEU A 66 -7.63 -8.26 3.50
N PRO A 67 -7.19 -9.15 4.41
CA PRO A 67 -8.11 -10.09 5.03
C PRO A 67 -8.95 -9.30 6.04
N SER A 68 -10.25 -9.13 5.81
CA SER A 68 -11.17 -8.63 6.86
C SER A 68 -11.22 -9.70 7.98
N ASP A 69 -11.20 -9.41 9.28
CA ASP A 69 -11.79 -8.30 10.05
C ASP A 69 -10.89 -7.85 11.22
N ASP A 70 -11.13 -6.62 11.69
CA ASP A 70 -10.71 -6.18 13.02
C ASP A 70 -11.30 -7.13 14.09
N SER A 71 -10.44 -7.89 14.78
CA SER A 71 -10.77 -8.54 16.05
C SER A 71 -9.51 -8.60 16.90
N THR A 72 -9.40 -7.62 17.78
CA THR A 72 -8.97 -7.78 19.18
C THR A 72 -8.46 -9.16 19.60
N GLU A 73 -7.15 -9.26 19.85
CA GLU A 73 -6.62 -10.01 20.99
C GLU A 73 -5.68 -9.07 21.78
N ASP A 74 -6.30 -8.02 22.34
CA ASP A 74 -5.90 -7.56 23.66
C ASP A 74 -6.80 -8.31 24.63
N SER A 75 -6.30 -9.42 25.18
CA SER A 75 -6.98 -10.17 26.25
C SER A 75 -5.96 -10.91 27.11
N ALA A 76 -5.61 -10.21 28.20
CA ALA A 76 -5.44 -10.70 29.57
C ALA A 76 -4.16 -11.47 29.98
N GLN A 77 -3.66 -11.00 31.13
CA GLN A 77 -2.76 -11.65 32.08
C GLN A 77 -3.10 -13.12 32.40
N ASP A 78 -2.10 -13.78 33.01
CA ASP A 78 -2.07 -15.07 33.73
C ASP A 78 -1.50 -16.22 32.87
N SER A 79 -0.32 -16.78 33.15
CA SER A 79 0.33 -17.11 34.44
C SER A 79 1.85 -16.97 34.47
#